data_AF-A0A0A1UWC9-F1
#
_entry.id   AF-A0A0A1UWC9-F1
#
_cell.length_a   1.000
_cell.length_b   1.000
_cell.length_c   1.000
_cell.angle_alpha   90.00
_cell.angle_beta   90.00
_cell.angle_gamma   90.00
#
_symmetry.space_group_name_H-M   'P 1'
#
loop_
_entity.id
_entity.type
_entity.pdbx_description
1 polymer ?
#
loop_
_entity_poly.entity_id
_entity_poly.type
_entity_poly.pdbx_seq_one_letter_code
_entity_poly.pdbx_strand_id
1 'polypeptide(L)'
;MTQLRFPPSSSRLRNSTRHAGFLDYMQTKTYAVLDLQPGVAESDIKSTYRKKSMLIHPDKTKNPQAPDAFDRLKKAQTELMDEKHRERLDEAIADARMLLIRENKWTVDSPELKTDDFAKKWREKSKEVLIDNEHRRRRQMRAQMQEEGREQRKQDAELEERKRKRQHEQDWESTRDERISSWRTFQKGKTGGDGEKKKKKKLKPIAFIVCPYAYRAIIHFSRSLHVEIRCHTSDYVTLGELD
;
A
#
# COMPACT_ATOMS: atom_id res chain seq x y z
N MET A 1 4.44 -7.45 -46.36
CA MET A 1 4.63 -8.00 -45.01
C MET A 1 4.60 -6.85 -44.02
N THR A 2 3.41 -6.52 -43.51
CA THR A 2 3.23 -5.44 -42.54
C THR A 2 2.52 -6.03 -41.33
N GLN A 3 3.30 -6.35 -40.30
CA GLN A 3 2.78 -6.87 -39.03
C GLN A 3 1.97 -5.77 -38.34
N LEU A 4 0.66 -5.98 -38.21
CA LEU A 4 -0.22 -5.15 -37.40
C LEU A 4 0.20 -5.30 -35.93
N ARG A 5 0.79 -4.25 -35.35
CA ARG A 5 1.00 -4.16 -33.90
C ARG A 5 -0.34 -3.87 -33.24
N PHE A 6 -0.93 -4.88 -32.61
CA PHE A 6 -2.06 -4.69 -31.71
C PHE A 6 -1.62 -3.86 -30.48
N PRO A 7 -2.38 -2.84 -30.06
CA PRO A 7 -2.08 -2.11 -28.82
C PRO A 7 -2.27 -3.05 -27.60
N PRO A 8 -1.49 -2.87 -26.52
CA PRO A 8 -1.68 -3.66 -25.31
C PRO A 8 -3.08 -3.38 -24.73
N SER A 9 -3.83 -4.45 -24.46
CA SER A 9 -5.18 -4.39 -23.89
C SER A 9 -5.18 -3.60 -22.57
N SER A 10 -5.69 -2.36 -22.61
CA SER A 10 -5.73 -1.45 -21.45
C SER A 10 -6.75 -1.83 -20.37
N SER A 11 -7.28 -3.05 -20.36
CA SER A 11 -8.37 -3.48 -19.46
C SER A 11 -7.89 -3.89 -18.06
N ARG A 12 -6.58 -3.99 -17.79
CA ARG A 12 -6.08 -4.53 -16.50
C ARG A 12 -5.75 -3.49 -15.42
N LEU A 13 -5.94 -2.18 -15.65
CA LEU A 13 -5.57 -1.14 -14.66
C LEU A 13 -6.67 -0.12 -14.34
N ARG A 14 -7.95 -0.40 -14.66
CA ARG A 14 -9.06 0.53 -14.34
C ARG A 14 -10.00 0.07 -13.22
N ASN A 15 -9.79 -1.15 -12.68
CA ASN A 15 -10.77 -1.73 -11.78
C ASN A 15 -10.41 -1.59 -10.29
N SER A 16 -9.16 -1.42 -9.88
CA SER A 16 -8.85 -1.28 -8.44
C SER A 16 -9.34 0.05 -7.85
N THR A 17 -9.22 1.16 -8.59
CA THR A 17 -9.53 2.50 -8.07
C THR A 17 -11.04 2.76 -7.99
N ARG A 18 -11.85 2.09 -8.83
CA ARG A 18 -13.31 2.24 -8.82
C ARG A 18 -14.00 1.52 -7.65
N HIS A 19 -13.44 0.43 -7.15
CA HIS A 19 -14.04 -0.32 -6.03
C HIS A 19 -13.85 0.42 -4.70
N ALA A 20 -12.73 1.14 -4.55
CA ALA A 20 -12.45 1.98 -3.40
C ALA A 20 -13.43 3.16 -3.26
N GLY A 21 -13.82 3.79 -4.38
CA GLY A 21 -14.87 4.83 -4.40
C GLY A 21 -16.30 4.28 -4.39
N PHE A 22 -16.50 3.02 -4.78
CA PHE A 22 -17.83 2.40 -4.83
C PHE A 22 -18.33 1.91 -3.46
N LEU A 23 -17.43 1.37 -2.62
CA LEU A 23 -17.79 1.01 -1.24
C LEU A 23 -17.97 2.25 -0.35
N ASP A 24 -17.24 3.30 -0.66
CA ASP A 24 -17.30 4.65 -0.06
C ASP A 24 -18.62 5.38 -0.41
N TYR A 25 -19.15 5.15 -1.61
CA TYR A 25 -20.47 5.60 -2.07
C TYR A 25 -21.67 4.95 -1.33
N MET A 26 -21.47 3.85 -0.59
CA MET A 26 -22.56 3.10 0.06
C MET A 26 -22.76 3.46 1.54
N GLN A 27 -21.70 3.72 2.30
CA GLN A 27 -21.79 4.15 3.71
C GLN A 27 -22.34 5.58 3.83
N THR A 28 -22.01 6.44 2.87
CA THR A 28 -22.51 7.82 2.74
C THR A 28 -24.02 7.91 2.49
N LYS A 29 -24.73 6.77 2.39
CA LYS A 29 -26.14 6.73 2.04
C LYS A 29 -27.02 5.95 3.02
N THR A 30 -26.57 5.53 4.19
CA THR A 30 -27.43 4.79 5.16
C THR A 30 -28.70 5.58 5.49
N TYR A 31 -28.54 6.81 5.96
CA TYR A 31 -29.65 7.72 6.24
C TYR A 31 -30.36 8.21 4.98
N ALA A 32 -29.64 8.45 3.88
CA ALA A 32 -30.21 8.91 2.62
C ALA A 32 -31.10 7.85 1.94
N VAL A 33 -30.78 6.55 2.05
CA VAL A 33 -31.62 5.46 1.51
C VAL A 33 -32.93 5.35 2.28
N LEU A 34 -32.88 5.60 3.59
CA LEU A 34 -34.05 5.59 4.47
C LEU A 34 -34.78 6.93 4.51
N ASP A 35 -34.25 8.00 3.90
CA ASP A 35 -34.77 9.37 3.96
C ASP A 35 -35.01 9.84 5.40
N LEU A 36 -34.08 9.49 6.29
CA LEU A 36 -34.13 9.86 7.71
C LEU A 36 -33.06 10.90 8.02
N GLN A 37 -33.35 11.75 9.00
CA GLN A 37 -32.35 12.64 9.59
C GLN A 37 -31.53 11.90 10.65
N PRO A 38 -30.29 12.33 10.92
CA PRO A 38 -29.51 11.81 12.04
C PRO A 38 -30.24 12.07 13.38
N GLY A 39 -30.09 11.17 14.35
CA GLY A 39 -30.73 11.28 15.67
C GLY A 39 -32.15 10.70 15.80
N VAL A 40 -32.67 10.04 14.77
CA VAL A 40 -33.99 9.39 14.78
C VAL A 40 -33.99 8.11 15.62
N ALA A 41 -35.07 7.80 16.36
CA ALA A 41 -35.17 6.59 17.17
C ALA A 41 -35.09 5.29 16.34
N GLU A 42 -34.61 4.20 16.93
CA GLU A 42 -34.53 2.89 16.25
C GLU A 42 -35.88 2.33 15.81
N SER A 43 -36.95 2.67 16.55
CA SER A 43 -38.32 2.31 16.19
C SER A 43 -38.70 2.83 14.80
N ASP A 44 -38.29 4.06 14.50
CA ASP A 44 -38.65 4.77 13.28
C ASP A 44 -37.83 4.27 12.09
N ILE A 45 -36.58 3.85 12.33
CA ILE A 45 -35.75 3.15 11.33
C ILE A 45 -36.45 1.85 10.91
N LYS A 46 -36.92 1.04 11.86
CA LYS A 46 -37.64 -0.21 11.57
C LYS A 46 -38.97 0.04 10.87
N SER A 47 -39.72 1.06 11.29
CA SER A 47 -40.99 1.45 10.67
C SER A 47 -40.81 1.89 9.23
N THR A 48 -39.81 2.75 8.97
CA THR A 48 -39.50 3.27 7.64
C THR A 48 -39.00 2.18 6.71
N TYR A 49 -38.16 1.26 7.21
CA TYR A 49 -37.73 0.08 6.47
C TYR A 49 -38.92 -0.77 6.01
N ARG A 50 -39.88 -1.07 6.90
CA ARG A 50 -41.08 -1.85 6.54
C ARG A 50 -41.94 -1.17 5.47
N LYS A 51 -42.10 0.15 5.55
CA LYS A 51 -42.85 0.93 4.56
C LYS A 51 -42.16 0.90 3.19
N LYS A 52 -40.84 1.15 3.16
CA LYS A 52 -40.06 1.17 1.92
C LYS A 52 -39.90 -0.22 1.29
N SER A 53 -39.69 -1.25 2.11
CA SER A 53 -39.49 -2.61 1.62
C SER A 53 -40.73 -3.16 0.91
N MET A 54 -41.94 -2.81 1.36
CA MET A 54 -43.17 -3.18 0.66
C MET A 54 -43.28 -2.52 -0.72
N LEU A 55 -42.77 -1.30 -0.88
CA LEU A 55 -42.81 -0.56 -2.13
C LEU A 55 -41.79 -1.07 -3.15
N ILE A 56 -40.63 -1.55 -2.71
CA ILE A 56 -39.52 -1.97 -3.59
C ILE A 56 -39.34 -3.50 -3.64
N HIS A 57 -40.32 -4.27 -3.15
CA HIS A 57 -40.20 -5.72 -3.11
C HIS A 57 -40.09 -6.29 -4.54
N PRO A 58 -39.11 -7.16 -4.83
CA PRO A 58 -38.87 -7.66 -6.18
C PRO A 58 -40.02 -8.51 -6.73
N ASP A 59 -40.83 -9.13 -5.86
CA ASP A 59 -42.04 -9.87 -6.26
C ASP A 59 -43.22 -8.95 -6.62
N LYS A 60 -43.33 -7.79 -5.94
CA LYS A 60 -44.47 -6.87 -6.14
C LYS A 60 -44.21 -5.85 -7.25
N THR A 61 -42.94 -5.54 -7.51
CA THR A 61 -42.53 -4.54 -8.50
C THR A 61 -41.89 -5.18 -9.71
N LYS A 62 -42.32 -4.77 -10.91
CA LYS A 62 -41.81 -5.30 -12.19
C LYS A 62 -40.50 -4.65 -12.65
N ASN A 63 -39.86 -3.84 -11.80
CA ASN A 63 -38.66 -3.10 -12.17
C ASN A 63 -37.43 -4.03 -12.04
N PRO A 64 -36.59 -4.18 -13.09
CA PRO A 64 -35.39 -5.00 -13.02
C PRO A 64 -34.37 -4.54 -11.97
N GLN A 65 -34.41 -3.28 -11.53
CA GLN A 65 -33.53 -2.75 -10.49
C GLN A 65 -34.07 -2.93 -9.06
N ALA A 66 -35.27 -3.51 -8.89
CA ALA A 66 -35.87 -3.71 -7.57
C ALA A 66 -35.03 -4.58 -6.61
N PRO A 67 -34.39 -5.68 -7.07
CA PRO A 67 -33.53 -6.49 -6.19
C PRO A 67 -32.35 -5.70 -5.61
N ASP A 68 -31.63 -4.94 -6.44
CA ASP A 68 -30.49 -4.11 -6.00
C ASP A 68 -30.94 -3.00 -5.04
N ALA A 69 -32.08 -2.35 -5.31
CA ALA A 69 -32.64 -1.36 -4.40
C ALA A 69 -33.03 -1.96 -3.03
N PHE A 70 -33.61 -3.16 -3.03
CA PHE A 70 -33.99 -3.88 -1.81
C PHE A 70 -32.76 -4.26 -0.98
N ASP A 71 -31.71 -4.76 -1.63
CA ASP A 71 -30.45 -5.12 -0.96
C ASP A 71 -29.78 -3.90 -0.33
N ARG A 72 -29.78 -2.75 -1.01
CA ARG A 72 -29.28 -1.48 -0.45
C ARG A 72 -30.09 -1.02 0.76
N LEU A 73 -31.41 -1.14 0.70
CA LEU A 73 -32.30 -0.81 1.82
C LEU A 73 -32.03 -1.71 3.04
N LYS A 74 -31.87 -3.02 2.82
CA LYS A 74 -31.55 -4.00 3.86
C LYS A 74 -30.18 -3.75 4.49
N LYS A 75 -29.18 -3.43 3.66
CA LYS A 75 -27.84 -3.05 4.13
C LYS A 75 -27.88 -1.80 5.00
N ALA A 76 -28.56 -0.74 4.56
CA ALA A 76 -28.71 0.49 5.33
C ALA A 76 -29.39 0.26 6.69
N GLN A 77 -30.45 -0.56 6.73
CA GLN A 77 -31.07 -0.92 7.99
C GLN A 77 -30.09 -1.66 8.92
N THR A 78 -29.34 -2.64 8.41
CA THR A 78 -28.40 -3.43 9.21
C THR A 78 -27.30 -2.57 9.80
N GLU A 79 -26.77 -1.63 9.02
CA GLU A 79 -25.72 -0.69 9.46
C GLU A 79 -26.23 0.30 10.53
N LEU A 80 -27.47 0.81 10.41
CA LEU A 80 -28.05 1.72 11.41
C LEU A 80 -28.52 1.02 12.69
N MET A 81 -28.73 -0.30 12.65
CA MET A 81 -29.05 -1.11 13.83
C MET A 81 -27.82 -1.41 14.70
N ASP A 82 -26.60 -1.23 14.18
CA ASP A 82 -25.37 -1.33 14.97
C ASP A 82 -25.06 0.02 15.65
N GLU A 83 -25.19 0.05 16.97
CA GLU A 83 -24.98 1.24 17.80
C GLU A 83 -23.60 1.87 17.60
N LYS A 84 -22.54 1.05 17.46
CA LYS A 84 -21.18 1.55 17.25
C LYS A 84 -20.96 2.15 15.87
N HIS A 85 -21.68 1.65 14.87
CA HIS A 85 -21.61 2.21 13.53
C HIS A 85 -22.39 3.51 13.47
N ARG A 86 -23.56 3.53 14.10
CA ARG A 86 -24.43 4.70 14.22
C ARG A 86 -23.75 5.88 14.91
N GLU A 87 -23.08 5.64 16.04
CA GLU A 87 -22.34 6.68 16.76
C GLU A 87 -21.30 7.36 15.86
N ARG A 88 -20.47 6.58 15.16
CA ARG A 88 -19.45 7.11 14.24
C ARG A 88 -20.05 7.91 13.08
N LEU A 89 -21.21 7.49 12.57
CA LEU A 89 -21.91 8.22 11.51
C LEU A 89 -22.45 9.55 12.05
N ASP A 90 -23.08 9.53 13.23
CA ASP A 90 -23.65 10.70 13.86
C ASP A 90 -22.56 11.73 14.23
N GLU A 91 -21.40 11.27 14.74
CA GLU A 91 -20.20 12.08 14.97
C GLU A 91 -19.72 12.76 13.67
N ALA A 92 -19.54 11.99 12.60
CA ALA A 92 -19.07 12.54 11.32
C ALA A 92 -20.05 13.56 10.71
N ILE A 93 -21.35 13.35 10.89
CA ILE A 93 -22.40 14.26 10.41
C ILE A 93 -22.43 15.55 11.26
N ALA A 94 -22.21 15.44 12.57
CA ALA A 94 -22.06 16.59 13.46
C ALA A 94 -20.80 17.41 13.11
N ASP A 95 -19.68 16.74 12.85
CA ASP A 95 -18.44 17.38 12.40
C ASP A 95 -18.64 18.14 11.09
N ALA A 96 -19.34 17.55 10.12
CA ALA A 96 -19.66 18.22 8.87
C ALA A 96 -20.49 19.50 9.07
N ARG A 97 -21.45 19.48 10.02
CA ARG A 97 -22.22 20.67 10.38
C ARG A 97 -21.31 21.76 10.95
N MET A 98 -20.41 21.41 11.85
CA MET A 98 -19.47 22.34 12.48
C MET A 98 -18.47 22.93 11.48
N LEU A 99 -17.99 22.11 10.53
CA LEU A 99 -17.11 22.58 9.46
C LEU A 99 -17.80 23.60 8.57
N LEU A 100 -19.07 23.36 8.20
CA LEU A 100 -19.82 24.30 7.36
C LEU A 100 -20.06 25.65 8.07
N ILE A 101 -20.37 25.61 9.38
CA ILE A 101 -20.51 26.80 10.22
C ILE A 101 -19.20 27.59 10.25
N ARG A 102 -18.06 26.90 10.37
CA ARG A 102 -16.73 27.51 10.37
C ARG A 102 -16.34 28.12 9.02
N GLU A 103 -16.58 27.40 7.92
CA GLU A 103 -16.30 27.85 6.55
C GLU A 103 -17.05 29.15 6.23
N ASN A 104 -18.32 29.21 6.62
CA ASN A 104 -19.19 30.36 6.33
C ASN A 104 -19.16 31.43 7.43
N LYS A 105 -18.39 31.21 8.51
CA LYS A 105 -18.30 32.09 9.69
C LYS A 105 -19.68 32.42 10.29
N TRP A 106 -20.59 31.46 10.26
CA TRP A 106 -21.92 31.62 10.83
C TRP A 106 -21.90 31.40 12.35
N THR A 107 -22.88 31.98 13.03
CA THR A 107 -23.17 31.67 14.44
C THR A 107 -24.20 30.55 14.54
N VAL A 108 -24.27 29.88 15.69
CA VAL A 108 -25.16 28.71 15.91
C VAL A 108 -26.65 29.05 15.74
N ASP A 109 -27.02 30.32 15.95
CA ASP A 109 -28.41 30.81 15.89
C ASP A 109 -28.75 31.53 14.59
N SER A 110 -27.87 31.51 13.58
CA SER A 110 -28.13 32.18 12.30
C SER A 110 -29.36 31.59 11.60
N PRO A 111 -30.30 32.43 11.07
CA PRO A 111 -31.49 31.95 10.36
C PRO A 111 -31.14 31.17 9.08
N GLU A 112 -29.94 31.37 8.53
CA GLU A 112 -29.46 30.67 7.33
C GLU A 112 -29.32 29.15 7.56
N LEU A 113 -29.13 28.70 8.80
CA LEU A 113 -29.02 27.28 9.18
C LEU A 113 -30.32 26.49 8.99
N LYS A 114 -31.47 27.17 8.91
CA LYS A 114 -32.79 26.53 8.73
C LYS A 114 -33.24 26.48 7.27
N THR A 115 -32.45 27.05 6.36
CA THR A 115 -32.78 27.07 4.94
C THR A 115 -32.60 25.69 4.28
N ASP A 116 -33.38 25.39 3.24
CA ASP A 116 -33.21 24.15 2.46
C ASP A 116 -31.84 24.09 1.78
N ASP A 117 -31.28 25.24 1.42
CA ASP A 117 -29.93 25.33 0.86
C ASP A 117 -28.86 24.91 1.87
N PHE A 118 -29.04 25.22 3.15
CA PHE A 118 -28.19 24.67 4.20
C PHE A 118 -28.31 23.16 4.28
N ALA A 119 -29.52 22.60 4.22
CA ALA A 119 -29.72 21.16 4.26
C ALA A 119 -29.07 20.44 3.06
N LYS A 120 -29.03 21.06 1.88
CA LYS A 120 -28.29 20.54 0.71
C LYS A 120 -26.78 20.59 0.92
N LYS A 121 -26.25 21.75 1.35
CA LYS A 121 -24.82 21.93 1.63
C LYS A 121 -24.33 20.99 2.73
N TRP A 122 -25.11 20.83 3.79
CA TRP A 122 -24.82 19.92 4.89
C TRP A 122 -24.79 18.46 4.43
N ARG A 123 -25.73 18.02 3.58
CA ARG A 123 -25.70 16.68 2.99
C ARG A 123 -24.43 16.42 2.15
N GLU A 124 -24.04 17.37 1.31
CA GLU A 124 -22.81 17.21 0.51
C GLU A 124 -21.56 17.24 1.38
N LYS A 125 -21.52 18.11 2.41
CA LYS A 125 -20.39 18.19 3.34
C LYS A 125 -20.25 16.94 4.20
N SER A 126 -21.37 16.39 4.68
CA SER A 126 -21.39 15.12 5.43
C SER A 126 -20.83 13.96 4.60
N LYS A 127 -21.16 13.94 3.31
CA LYS A 127 -20.58 12.98 2.37
C LYS A 127 -19.07 13.18 2.24
N GLU A 128 -18.59 14.40 2.04
CA GLU A 128 -17.15 14.70 1.96
C GLU A 128 -16.39 14.25 3.22
N VAL A 129 -16.89 14.56 4.42
CA VAL A 129 -16.25 14.19 5.69
C VAL A 129 -16.17 12.68 5.88
N LEU A 130 -17.25 11.94 5.54
CA LEU A 130 -17.25 10.48 5.62
C LEU A 130 -16.22 9.86 4.68
N ILE A 131 -16.13 10.37 3.45
CA ILE A 131 -15.15 9.94 2.45
C ILE A 131 -13.72 10.20 2.94
N ASP A 132 -13.48 11.39 3.49
CA ASP A 132 -12.17 11.77 4.03
C ASP A 132 -11.77 10.93 5.25
N ASN A 133 -12.71 10.61 6.13
CA ASN A 133 -12.50 9.76 7.29
C ASN A 133 -12.11 8.33 6.87
N GLU A 134 -12.80 7.76 5.87
CA GLU A 134 -12.47 6.44 5.34
C GLU A 134 -11.12 6.45 4.60
N HIS A 135 -10.82 7.49 3.82
CA HIS A 135 -9.50 7.66 3.21
C HIS A 135 -8.39 7.81 4.24
N ARG A 136 -8.64 8.52 5.35
CA ARG A 136 -7.69 8.63 6.47
C ARG A 136 -7.44 7.27 7.12
N ARG A 137 -8.50 6.53 7.43
CA ARG A 137 -8.41 5.17 7.99
C ARG A 137 -7.63 4.23 7.07
N ARG A 138 -7.93 4.22 5.77
CA ARG A 138 -7.22 3.40 4.78
C ARG A 138 -5.74 3.76 4.68
N ARG A 139 -5.40 5.06 4.71
CA ARG A 139 -4.00 5.51 4.71
C ARG A 139 -3.27 5.07 5.96
N GLN A 140 -3.88 5.19 7.13
CA GLN A 140 -3.31 4.74 8.41
C GLN A 140 -3.08 3.23 8.43
N MET A 141 -4.08 2.43 8.04
CA MET A 141 -3.95 0.97 7.96
C MET A 141 -2.84 0.54 6.99
N ARG A 142 -2.75 1.18 5.81
CA ARG A 142 -1.69 0.89 4.84
C ARG A 142 -0.31 1.25 5.38
N ALA A 143 -0.18 2.38 6.07
CA ALA A 143 1.08 2.78 6.69
C ALA A 143 1.49 1.80 7.79
N GLN A 144 0.56 1.37 8.64
CA GLN A 144 0.79 0.39 9.70
C GLN A 144 1.29 -0.95 9.14
N MET A 145 0.61 -1.50 8.12
CA MET A 145 1.01 -2.76 7.48
C MET A 145 2.40 -2.68 6.83
N GLN A 146 2.77 -1.51 6.29
CA GLN A 146 4.10 -1.30 5.73
C GLN A 146 5.19 -1.25 6.80
N GLU A 147 4.89 -0.63 7.95
CA GLU A 147 5.82 -0.55 9.08
C GLU A 147 5.99 -1.91 9.76
N GLU A 148 4.90 -2.63 10.01
CA GLU A 148 4.92 -4.01 10.50
C GLU A 148 5.70 -4.93 9.55
N GLY A 149 5.51 -4.78 8.23
CA GLY A 149 6.29 -5.52 7.24
C GLY A 149 7.77 -5.11 7.15
N ARG A 150 8.15 -3.93 7.63
CA ARG A 150 9.57 -3.53 7.78
C ARG A 150 10.16 -4.12 9.04
N GLU A 151 9.43 -4.05 10.15
CA GLU A 151 9.82 -4.60 11.45
C GLU A 151 10.00 -6.12 11.35
N GLN A 152 9.06 -6.83 10.71
CA GLN A 152 9.15 -8.27 10.49
C GLN A 152 10.40 -8.65 9.68
N ARG A 153 10.68 -7.92 8.58
CA ARG A 153 11.90 -8.18 7.78
C ARG A 153 13.18 -7.95 8.58
N LYS A 154 13.19 -6.97 9.50
CA LYS A 154 14.31 -6.71 10.39
C LYS A 154 14.49 -7.85 11.41
N GLN A 155 13.39 -8.29 12.03
CA GLN A 155 13.41 -9.42 12.97
C GLN A 155 13.85 -10.73 12.30
N ASP A 156 13.33 -11.01 11.10
CA ASP A 156 13.69 -12.20 10.32
C ASP A 156 15.17 -12.20 9.94
N ALA A 157 15.70 -11.05 9.49
CA ALA A 157 17.11 -10.90 9.15
C ALA A 157 18.03 -11.08 10.39
N GLU A 158 17.64 -10.55 11.55
CA GLU A 158 18.38 -10.74 12.81
C GLU A 158 18.37 -12.21 13.26
N LEU A 159 17.20 -12.87 13.18
CA LEU A 159 17.07 -14.29 13.48
C LEU A 159 17.89 -15.15 12.52
N GLU A 160 17.91 -14.81 11.23
CA GLU A 160 18.71 -15.50 10.23
C GLU A 160 20.21 -15.30 10.46
N GLU A 161 20.65 -14.08 10.81
CA GLU A 161 22.03 -13.83 11.18
C GLU A 161 22.44 -14.61 12.44
N ARG A 162 21.56 -14.65 13.45
CA ARG A 162 21.78 -15.43 14.67
C ARG A 162 21.85 -16.92 14.38
N LYS A 163 20.98 -17.44 13.51
CA LYS A 163 21.02 -18.83 13.03
C LYS A 163 22.32 -19.10 12.28
N ARG A 164 22.75 -18.19 11.40
CA ARG A 164 24.00 -18.31 10.64
C ARG A 164 25.23 -18.35 11.57
N LYS A 165 25.28 -17.48 12.58
CA LYS A 165 26.36 -17.48 13.58
C LYS A 165 26.39 -18.77 14.38
N ARG A 166 25.22 -19.24 14.84
CA ARG A 166 25.09 -20.52 15.55
C ARG A 166 25.53 -21.70 14.69
N GLN A 167 25.11 -21.73 13.43
CA GLN A 167 25.50 -22.79 12.50
C GLN A 167 27.00 -22.78 12.24
N HIS A 168 27.57 -21.60 11.98
CA HIS A 168 29.03 -21.47 11.79
C HIS A 168 29.83 -21.90 13.02
N GLU A 169 29.36 -21.60 14.24
CA GLU A 169 30.00 -22.04 15.47
C GLU A 169 29.90 -23.56 15.66
N GLN A 170 28.73 -24.15 15.37
CA GLN A 170 28.56 -25.61 15.36
C GLN A 170 29.46 -26.29 14.32
N ASP A 171 29.53 -25.76 13.10
CA ASP A 171 30.40 -26.28 12.03
C ASP A 171 31.89 -26.14 12.43
N TRP A 172 32.26 -25.03 13.07
CA TRP A 172 33.60 -24.82 13.62
C TRP A 172 33.92 -25.82 14.74
N GLU A 173 32.99 -26.09 15.65
CA GLU A 173 33.17 -27.08 16.73
C GLU A 173 33.21 -28.51 16.21
N SER A 174 32.40 -28.88 15.23
CA SER A 174 32.43 -30.23 14.64
C SER A 174 33.76 -30.54 13.95
N THR A 175 34.37 -29.54 13.30
CA THR A 175 35.70 -29.66 12.68
C THR A 175 36.84 -29.59 13.71
N ARG A 176 36.55 -29.46 15.02
CA ARG A 176 37.56 -29.32 16.09
C ARG A 176 38.48 -30.53 16.17
N ASP A 177 37.94 -31.75 16.17
CA ASP A 177 38.74 -32.97 16.31
C ASP A 177 39.65 -33.20 15.11
N GLU A 178 39.17 -32.91 13.90
CA GLU A 178 39.99 -32.92 12.68
C GLU A 178 41.12 -31.90 12.77
N ARG A 179 40.84 -30.65 13.19
CA ARG A 179 41.90 -29.63 13.40
C ARG A 179 42.91 -30.06 14.47
N ILE A 180 42.46 -30.64 15.59
CA ILE A 180 43.33 -31.14 16.66
C ILE A 180 44.20 -32.29 16.16
N SER A 181 43.64 -33.23 15.38
CA SER A 181 44.38 -34.35 14.80
C SER A 181 45.46 -33.88 13.80
N SER A 182 45.13 -32.86 12.99
CA SER A 182 46.06 -32.20 12.07
C SER A 182 47.21 -31.51 12.83
N TRP A 183 46.89 -30.80 13.92
CA TRP A 183 47.90 -30.16 14.78
C TRP A 183 48.82 -31.17 15.49
N ARG A 184 48.27 -32.25 16.05
CA ARG A 184 49.06 -33.34 16.68
C ARG A 184 50.03 -33.97 15.67
N THR A 185 49.62 -34.10 14.42
CA THR A 185 50.46 -34.65 13.34
C THR A 185 51.57 -33.67 12.93
N PHE A 186 51.26 -32.37 12.84
CA PHE A 186 52.26 -31.32 12.60
C PHE A 186 53.31 -31.24 13.73
N GLN A 187 52.89 -31.38 14.98
CA GLN A 187 53.80 -31.35 16.13
C GLN A 187 54.73 -32.57 16.18
N LYS A 188 54.20 -33.78 15.87
CA LYS A 188 55.03 -34.99 15.72
C LYS A 188 56.09 -34.85 14.61
N GLY A 189 55.78 -34.13 13.54
CA GLY A 189 56.75 -33.78 12.49
C GLY A 189 57.85 -32.79 12.92
N LYS A 190 57.77 -32.20 14.12
CA LYS A 190 58.78 -31.29 14.69
C LYS A 190 59.74 -31.96 15.69
N THR A 191 59.36 -33.09 16.28
CA THR A 191 60.18 -33.82 17.28
C THR A 191 60.68 -35.19 16.81
N GLY A 192 60.25 -35.68 15.65
CA GLY A 192 60.82 -36.85 14.99
C GLY A 192 61.28 -36.48 13.58
N GLY A 193 62.59 -36.28 13.41
CA GLY A 193 63.19 -36.21 12.09
C GLY A 193 63.22 -37.60 11.47
N ASP A 194 62.18 -37.96 10.72
CA ASP A 194 62.31 -38.96 9.65
C ASP A 194 61.59 -38.46 8.40
N GLY A 195 62.36 -38.34 7.34
CA GLY A 195 62.01 -37.59 6.15
C GLY A 195 61.33 -38.48 5.12
N GLU A 196 60.02 -38.34 4.96
CA GLU A 196 59.36 -38.74 3.72
C GLU A 196 58.87 -37.48 2.97
N LYS A 197 59.73 -36.98 2.07
CA LYS A 197 59.38 -35.95 1.09
C LYS A 197 58.32 -36.52 0.13
N LYS A 198 57.04 -36.42 0.49
CA LYS A 198 55.95 -36.49 -0.50
C LYS A 198 56.11 -35.30 -1.45
N LYS A 199 56.57 -35.61 -2.68
CA LYS A 199 56.64 -34.68 -3.81
C LYS A 199 55.38 -33.82 -3.85
N LYS A 200 55.52 -32.51 -3.61
CA LYS A 200 54.51 -31.52 -3.99
C LYS A 200 54.24 -31.74 -5.48
N LYS A 201 53.12 -32.39 -5.82
CA LYS A 201 52.56 -32.33 -7.16
C LYS A 201 52.25 -30.85 -7.37
N LYS A 202 53.10 -30.16 -8.14
CA LYS A 202 52.85 -28.81 -8.62
C LYS A 202 51.43 -28.83 -9.21
N LEU A 203 50.49 -28.13 -8.59
CA LEU A 203 49.24 -27.84 -9.28
C LEU A 203 49.64 -27.10 -10.55
N LYS A 204 49.32 -27.68 -11.71
CA LYS A 204 49.45 -26.97 -12.98
C LYS A 204 48.59 -25.71 -12.83
N PRO A 205 49.09 -24.52 -13.18
CA PRO A 205 48.24 -23.34 -13.22
C PRO A 205 47.04 -23.68 -14.10
N ILE A 206 45.84 -23.33 -13.62
CA ILE A 206 44.63 -23.39 -14.43
C ILE A 206 44.94 -22.54 -15.66
N ALA A 207 45.17 -23.19 -16.79
CA ALA A 207 45.19 -22.52 -18.07
C ALA A 207 43.76 -21.99 -18.23
N PHE A 208 43.57 -20.69 -17.96
CA PHE A 208 42.49 -19.96 -18.58
C PHE A 208 42.67 -20.17 -20.08
N ILE A 209 41.86 -21.06 -20.65
CA ILE A 209 41.67 -21.13 -22.08
C ILE A 209 40.95 -19.82 -22.41
N VAL A 210 41.73 -18.77 -22.63
CA VAL A 210 41.26 -17.58 -23.30
C VAL A 210 41.01 -18.02 -24.73
N CYS A 211 39.75 -18.31 -25.06
CA CYS A 211 39.33 -18.53 -26.44
C CYS A 211 39.72 -17.28 -27.24
N PRO A 212 40.61 -17.36 -28.24
CA PRO A 212 41.14 -16.17 -28.93
C PRO A 212 40.16 -15.54 -29.93
N TYR A 213 38.88 -15.92 -29.91
CA TYR A 213 37.85 -15.47 -30.84
C TYR A 213 36.59 -14.96 -30.11
N ALA A 214 36.70 -13.86 -29.37
CA ALA A 214 35.49 -13.11 -28.96
C ALA A 214 35.69 -11.61 -28.66
N TYR A 215 36.83 -11.01 -29.03
CA TYR A 215 36.99 -9.54 -29.01
C TYR A 215 36.94 -8.98 -30.43
N ARG A 216 35.76 -9.05 -31.07
CA ARG A 216 35.48 -8.22 -32.25
C ARG A 216 33.98 -7.98 -32.45
N ALA A 217 33.31 -7.43 -31.44
CA ALA A 217 31.95 -6.89 -31.60
C ALA A 217 31.58 -5.78 -30.58
N ILE A 218 32.54 -4.93 -30.20
CA ILE A 218 32.23 -3.66 -29.49
C ILE A 218 32.97 -2.52 -30.17
N ILE A 219 32.76 -2.35 -31.48
CA ILE A 219 32.95 -1.09 -32.19
C ILE A 219 31.88 -1.06 -33.28
N HIS A 220 30.65 -0.69 -32.95
CA HIS A 220 29.66 -0.10 -33.87
C HIS A 220 28.37 0.28 -33.11
N PHE A 221 28.46 1.15 -32.10
CA PHE A 221 27.29 1.94 -31.65
C PHE A 221 27.68 3.25 -30.97
N SER A 222 28.60 4.02 -31.56
CA SER A 222 28.88 5.41 -31.13
C SER A 222 29.02 6.34 -32.32
N ARG A 223 28.04 6.32 -33.24
CA ARG A 223 27.92 7.36 -34.27
C ARG A 223 26.50 7.46 -34.82
N SER A 224 25.53 7.75 -33.95
CA SER A 224 24.31 8.42 -34.39
C SER A 224 23.58 8.97 -33.18
N LEU A 225 23.79 10.25 -32.90
CA LEU A 225 22.80 11.25 -32.49
C LEU A 225 23.54 12.41 -31.83
N HIS A 226 24.03 13.26 -32.71
CA HIS A 226 24.22 14.67 -32.43
C HIS A 226 22.85 15.32 -32.64
N VAL A 227 22.06 15.49 -31.58
CA VAL A 227 20.93 16.44 -31.54
C VAL A 227 20.81 17.00 -30.11
N GLU A 228 21.21 18.27 -30.02
CA GLU A 228 20.72 19.33 -29.12
C GLU A 228 20.49 19.06 -27.63
N ILE A 229 21.46 19.48 -26.81
CA ILE A 229 21.15 20.26 -25.60
C ILE A 229 22.08 21.48 -25.59
N ARG A 230 21.58 22.60 -26.14
CA ARG A 230 22.15 23.94 -25.96
C ARG A 230 21.34 24.65 -24.86
N CYS A 231 22.09 25.36 -24.02
CA CYS A 231 21.70 26.52 -23.20
C CYS A 231 20.86 26.25 -21.94
N HIS A 232 21.50 26.35 -20.76
CA HIS A 232 21.43 27.58 -19.95
C HIS A 232 22.47 27.52 -18.81
N THR A 233 23.60 28.21 -18.98
CA THR A 233 24.47 28.62 -17.86
C THR A 233 24.06 30.04 -17.50
N SER A 234 23.41 30.20 -16.34
CA SER A 234 23.18 31.49 -15.70
C SER A 234 24.12 31.57 -14.50
N ASP A 235 25.09 32.48 -14.66
CA ASP A 235 25.55 33.46 -13.67
C ASP A 235 26.28 32.96 -12.41
N TYR A 236 27.61 32.91 -12.55
CA TYR A 236 28.54 33.13 -11.44
C TYR A 236 28.39 34.59 -10.96
N VAL A 237 27.92 34.74 -9.72
CA VAL A 237 27.94 35.99 -8.97
C VAL A 237 29.37 36.32 -8.56
N THR A 238 29.81 37.52 -8.95
CA THR A 238 31.05 38.18 -8.54
C THR A 238 30.97 38.55 -7.05
N LEU A 239 31.95 38.07 -6.28
CA LEU A 239 32.25 38.50 -4.92
C LEU A 239 32.81 39.93 -4.96
N GLY A 240 32.15 40.85 -4.26
CA GLY A 240 32.63 42.20 -4.00
C GLY A 240 33.57 42.23 -2.80
N GLU A 241 34.69 42.93 -2.98
CA GLU A 241 35.60 43.40 -1.93
C GLU A 241 34.89 44.39 -0.99
N LEU A 242 35.05 44.16 0.31
CA LEU A 242 34.88 45.11 1.40
C LEU A 242 36.11 44.96 2.29
N ASP A 243 37.04 45.90 2.16
CA ASP A 243 37.68 46.67 3.25
C ASP A 243 38.81 47.56 2.69
#